data_AF-A0A815EDP5-F1
#
_entry.id   AF-A0A815EDP5-F1
#
_cell.length_a   1.000
_cell.length_b   1.000
_cell.length_c   1.000
_cell.angle_alpha   90.00
_cell.angle_beta   90.00
_cell.angle_gamma   90.00
#
_symmetry.space_group_name_H-M   'P 1'
#
loop_
_entity.id
_entity.type
_entity.pdbx_description
1 polymer ?
#
loop_
_entity_poly.entity_id
_entity_poly.type
_entity_poly.pdbx_seq_one_letter_code
_entity_poly.pdbx_strand_id
1 'polypeptide(L)'
;MNISKLKNENAELRETVRTLTKEVEKLRASRPLTPPHDSPSKVFFDNVSPNAKKRAALRLKDKKENLSRGISDQIKHKFGINLSKRSAPKEPSQSSLQTQIEDFLSRDDISKLCPDKHKQIDGHQIQYRLNHLNILHQQFELESNIDIDYVTFTRYVPSYIQKPNHDSWRSCLCIICLNPQLKYEKIAPIEE
;
A
#
# COMPACT_ATOMS: atom_id res chain seq x y z
N MET A 1 37.75 21.47 -7.03
CA MET A 1 36.52 21.95 -6.34
C MET A 1 36.92 22.57 -5.01
N ASN A 2 36.45 23.78 -4.70
CA ASN A 2 36.91 24.52 -3.52
C ASN A 2 36.03 24.16 -2.31
N ILE A 3 36.59 23.47 -1.31
CA ILE A 3 35.86 22.94 -0.14
C ILE A 3 35.18 24.07 0.66
N SER A 4 35.76 25.27 0.68
CA SER A 4 35.17 26.45 1.31
C SER A 4 33.86 26.86 0.66
N LYS A 5 33.78 26.81 -0.68
CA LYS A 5 32.58 27.14 -1.44
C LYS A 5 31.43 26.19 -1.12
N LEU A 6 31.70 24.89 -1.06
CA LEU A 6 30.71 23.86 -0.70
C LEU A 6 30.20 23.97 0.75
N LYS A 7 31.07 24.42 1.68
CA LYS A 7 30.66 24.65 3.08
C LYS A 7 29.71 25.84 3.19
N ASN A 8 29.97 26.90 2.43
CA ASN A 8 29.10 28.07 2.38
C ASN A 8 27.75 27.73 1.74
N GLU A 9 27.75 27.02 0.61
CA GLU A 9 26.51 26.56 -0.06
C GLU A 9 25.68 25.65 0.87
N ASN A 10 26.32 24.75 1.63
CA ASN A 10 25.61 23.94 2.62
C ASN A 10 25.05 24.75 3.79
N ALA A 11 25.73 25.81 4.21
CA ALA A 11 25.25 26.68 5.28
C ALA A 11 24.01 27.46 4.81
N GLU A 12 24.03 27.98 3.58
CA GLU A 12 22.89 28.68 2.96
C GLU A 12 21.69 27.74 2.79
N LEU A 13 21.90 26.51 2.31
CA LEU A 13 20.83 25.52 2.17
C LEU A 13 20.20 25.12 3.51
N ARG A 14 20.99 25.04 4.58
CA ARG A 14 20.45 24.73 5.91
C ARG A 14 19.56 25.86 6.44
N GLU A 15 19.91 27.10 6.13
CA GLU A 15 19.12 28.26 6.55
C GLU A 15 17.81 28.38 5.75
N THR A 16 17.83 28.10 4.44
CA THR A 16 16.60 28.07 3.62
C THR A 16 15.64 26.95 4.04
N VAL A 17 16.15 25.76 4.40
CA VAL A 17 15.29 24.69 4.93
C VAL A 17 14.64 25.11 6.25
N ARG A 18 15.37 25.79 7.14
CA ARG A 18 14.81 26.29 8.41
C ARG A 18 13.71 27.33 8.19
N THR A 19 13.88 28.25 7.25
CA THR A 19 12.87 29.28 6.96
C THR A 19 11.61 28.66 6.35
N LEU A 20 11.74 27.76 5.39
CA LEU A 20 10.61 27.05 4.77
C LEU A 20 9.83 26.20 5.77
N THR A 21 10.52 25.55 6.70
CA THR A 21 9.87 24.73 7.73
C THR A 21 8.94 25.58 8.61
N LYS A 22 9.42 26.76 9.04
CA LYS A 22 8.61 27.72 9.83
C LYS A 22 7.41 28.23 9.03
N GLU A 23 7.56 28.44 7.73
CA GLU A 23 6.48 28.89 6.86
C GLU A 23 5.38 27.83 6.70
N VAL A 24 5.76 26.56 6.53
CA VAL A 24 4.81 25.43 6.47
C VAL A 24 4.03 25.28 7.78
N GLU A 25 4.69 25.43 8.94
CA GLU A 25 4.01 25.42 10.24
C GLU A 25 3.01 26.57 10.38
N LYS A 26 3.41 27.77 9.94
CA LYS A 26 2.52 28.95 9.93
C LYS A 26 1.30 28.72 9.03
N LEU A 27 1.49 28.15 7.84
CA LEU A 27 0.40 27.80 6.92
C LEU A 27 -0.54 26.75 7.51
N ARG A 28 0.01 25.72 8.17
CA ARG A 28 -0.78 24.70 8.88
C ARG A 28 -1.60 25.30 10.02
N ALA A 29 -1.02 26.22 10.80
CA ALA A 29 -1.73 26.91 11.88
C ALA A 29 -2.83 27.84 11.37
N SER A 30 -2.65 28.45 10.19
CA SER A 30 -3.67 29.31 9.56
C SER A 30 -4.78 28.55 8.83
N ARG A 31 -4.67 27.23 8.66
CA ARG A 31 -5.70 26.45 7.97
C ARG A 31 -6.91 26.33 8.92
N PRO A 32 -8.07 26.91 8.57
CA PRO A 32 -9.26 26.77 9.40
C PRO A 32 -9.58 25.28 9.53
N LEU A 33 -9.77 24.83 10.77
CA LEU A 33 -10.31 23.51 11.05
C LEU A 33 -11.68 23.43 10.39
N THR A 34 -11.75 22.81 9.21
CA THR A 34 -13.04 22.43 8.64
C THR A 34 -13.67 21.51 9.67
N PRO A 35 -14.87 21.84 10.20
CA PRO A 35 -15.57 20.93 11.09
C PRO A 35 -15.69 19.57 10.37
N PRO A 36 -15.61 18.45 11.11
CA PRO A 36 -15.80 17.14 10.53
C PRO A 36 -17.12 17.17 9.77
N HIS A 37 -17.04 17.00 8.45
CA HIS A 37 -18.22 16.93 7.62
C HIS A 37 -18.95 15.67 8.05
N ASP A 38 -19.98 15.83 8.89
CA ASP A 38 -20.95 14.79 9.16
C ASP A 38 -21.48 14.34 7.81
N SER A 39 -21.11 13.11 7.44
CA SER A 39 -21.57 12.49 6.21
C SER A 39 -23.10 12.41 6.26
N PRO A 40 -23.85 13.01 5.32
CA PRO A 40 -25.31 13.10 5.37
C PRO A 40 -26.01 11.76 5.06
N SER A 41 -25.39 10.61 5.32
CA SER A 41 -25.86 9.30 4.84
C SER A 41 -26.43 8.38 5.92
N LYS A 42 -26.75 8.90 7.12
CA LYS A 42 -27.31 8.08 8.21
C LYS A 42 -28.76 8.37 8.58
N VAL A 43 -29.48 9.19 7.81
CA VAL A 43 -30.90 9.42 8.05
C VAL A 43 -31.74 8.58 7.08
N PHE A 44 -32.61 7.73 7.65
CA PHE A 44 -33.73 6.99 7.04
C PHE A 44 -33.48 5.60 6.41
N PHE A 45 -33.04 4.60 7.18
CA PHE A 45 -33.31 3.19 6.79
C PHE A 45 -33.73 2.22 7.90
N ASP A 46 -33.97 2.69 9.12
CA ASP A 46 -34.32 1.79 10.23
C ASP A 46 -35.81 1.42 10.30
N ASN A 47 -36.70 2.18 9.64
CA ASN A 47 -38.16 1.92 9.66
C ASN A 47 -38.73 1.36 8.35
N VAL A 48 -37.88 0.94 7.40
CA VAL A 48 -38.35 0.41 6.12
C VAL A 48 -38.56 -1.10 6.23
N SER A 49 -39.81 -1.55 6.02
CA SER A 49 -40.21 -2.96 6.02
C SER A 49 -39.23 -3.83 5.22
N PRO A 50 -38.87 -5.04 5.71
CA PRO A 50 -37.97 -5.96 5.02
C PRO A 50 -38.38 -6.25 3.56
N ASN A 51 -39.68 -6.24 3.27
CA ASN A 51 -40.22 -6.45 1.92
C ASN A 51 -40.06 -5.23 1.00
N ALA A 52 -39.93 -4.02 1.53
CA ALA A 52 -39.62 -2.83 0.74
C ALA A 52 -38.12 -2.78 0.39
N LYS A 53 -37.23 -3.18 1.33
CA LYS A 53 -35.79 -3.30 1.06
C LYS A 53 -35.50 -4.33 -0.04
N LYS A 54 -36.15 -5.51 -0.01
CA LYS A 54 -36.00 -6.54 -1.06
C LYS A 54 -36.47 -6.05 -2.44
N ARG A 55 -37.60 -5.32 -2.51
CA ARG A 55 -38.12 -4.78 -3.79
C ARG A 55 -37.24 -3.68 -4.38
N ALA A 56 -36.65 -2.82 -3.55
CA ALA A 56 -35.71 -1.80 -4.00
C ALA A 56 -34.40 -2.42 -4.54
N ALA A 57 -33.87 -3.45 -3.88
CA ALA A 57 -32.67 -4.15 -4.30
C ALA A 57 -32.83 -4.86 -5.66
N LEU A 58 -34.00 -5.45 -5.93
CA LEU A 58 -34.30 -6.09 -7.22
C LEU A 58 -34.37 -5.07 -8.36
N ARG A 59 -35.05 -3.93 -8.17
CA ARG A 59 -35.13 -2.87 -9.19
C ARG A 59 -33.78 -2.25 -9.57
N LEU A 60 -32.80 -2.24 -8.67
CA LEU A 60 -31.45 -1.74 -8.94
C LEU A 60 -30.61 -2.74 -9.74
N LYS A 61 -30.85 -4.05 -9.60
CA LYS A 61 -30.17 -5.08 -10.40
C LYS A 61 -30.63 -5.06 -11.86
N ASP A 62 -31.94 -4.96 -12.09
CA ASP A 62 -32.51 -4.96 -13.46
C ASP A 62 -32.13 -3.71 -14.27
N LYS A 63 -31.90 -2.57 -13.62
CA LYS A 63 -31.43 -1.34 -14.28
C LYS A 63 -29.95 -1.40 -14.66
N LYS A 64 -29.10 -2.13 -13.92
CA LYS A 64 -27.66 -2.15 -14.16
C LYS A 64 -27.27 -3.02 -15.35
N GLU A 65 -28.04 -4.09 -15.62
CA GLU A 65 -27.79 -5.01 -16.72
C GLU A 65 -28.31 -4.49 -18.08
N ASN A 66 -29.41 -3.73 -18.08
CA ASN A 66 -29.98 -3.20 -19.34
C ASN A 66 -29.32 -1.89 -19.81
N LEU A 67 -28.71 -1.11 -18.91
CA LEU A 67 -28.09 0.18 -19.26
C LEU A 67 -26.70 0.02 -19.91
N SER A 68 -25.95 -1.04 -19.56
CA SER A 68 -24.57 -1.24 -20.04
C SER A 68 -24.49 -1.74 -21.48
N ARG A 69 -25.51 -2.46 -21.97
CA ARG A 69 -25.54 -2.96 -23.36
C ARG A 69 -26.06 -1.93 -24.36
N GLY A 70 -27.03 -1.09 -24.00
CA GLY A 70 -27.64 -0.15 -24.96
C GLY A 70 -26.83 1.11 -25.28
N ILE A 71 -26.05 1.63 -24.33
CA ILE A 71 -25.33 2.91 -24.50
C ILE A 71 -24.09 2.75 -25.39
N SER A 72 -23.40 1.60 -25.31
CA SER A 72 -22.15 1.37 -26.04
C SER A 72 -22.36 1.28 -27.56
N ASP A 73 -23.48 0.71 -28.00
CA ASP A 73 -23.77 0.51 -29.43
C ASP A 73 -24.30 1.78 -30.11
N GLN A 74 -25.02 2.65 -29.39
CA GLN A 74 -25.50 3.92 -29.96
C GLN A 74 -24.40 4.97 -30.12
N ILE A 75 -23.38 4.97 -29.26
CA ILE A 75 -22.25 5.92 -29.35
C ILE A 75 -21.33 5.58 -30.53
N LYS A 76 -21.06 4.29 -30.78
CA LYS A 76 -20.23 3.84 -31.90
C LYS A 76 -20.78 4.28 -33.25
N HIS A 77 -22.10 4.20 -33.43
CA HIS A 77 -22.74 4.51 -34.71
C HIS A 77 -22.86 6.02 -34.98
N LYS A 78 -22.88 6.86 -33.94
CA LYS A 78 -23.08 8.31 -34.08
C LYS A 78 -21.79 9.11 -34.22
N PHE A 79 -20.65 8.59 -33.75
CA PHE A 79 -19.39 9.31 -33.76
C PHE A 79 -18.33 8.82 -34.76
N GLY A 80 -18.60 7.76 -35.52
CA GLY A 80 -17.71 7.33 -36.62
C GLY A 80 -16.25 7.11 -36.20
N ILE A 81 -16.01 6.80 -34.92
CA ILE A 81 -14.67 6.65 -34.37
C ILE A 81 -14.17 5.26 -34.76
N ASN A 82 -13.63 5.16 -35.97
CA ASN A 82 -12.75 4.06 -36.32
C ASN A 82 -11.49 4.19 -35.46
N LEU A 83 -11.47 3.54 -34.29
CA LEU A 83 -10.24 3.23 -33.56
C LEU A 83 -9.44 2.20 -34.37
N SER A 84 -8.90 2.62 -35.51
CA SER A 84 -7.88 1.87 -36.21
C SER A 84 -6.62 1.88 -35.35
N LYS A 85 -6.43 0.78 -34.61
CA LYS A 85 -5.14 0.16 -34.26
C LYS A 85 -4.00 1.16 -34.04
N ARG A 86 -4.08 2.01 -33.01
CA ARG A 86 -2.85 2.34 -32.28
C ARG A 86 -2.48 1.08 -31.51
N SER A 87 -1.35 0.47 -31.84
CA SER A 87 -0.76 -0.60 -31.07
C SER A 87 -0.49 -0.07 -29.67
N ALA A 88 -1.44 -0.28 -28.76
CA ALA A 88 -1.23 -0.06 -27.35
C ALA A 88 -0.02 -0.91 -26.93
N PRO A 89 0.86 -0.41 -26.05
CA PRO A 89 1.88 -1.24 -25.45
C PRO A 89 1.21 -2.50 -24.92
N LYS A 90 1.75 -3.65 -25.33
CA LYS A 90 1.22 -4.96 -25.02
C LYS A 90 1.17 -5.07 -23.51
N GLU A 91 -0.01 -4.98 -22.91
CA GLU A 91 -0.15 -5.24 -21.47
C GLU A 91 0.48 -6.61 -21.19
N PRO A 92 1.37 -6.72 -20.20
CA PRO A 92 1.90 -8.01 -19.82
C PRO A 92 0.70 -8.91 -19.52
N SER A 93 0.69 -10.12 -20.09
CA SER A 93 -0.34 -11.10 -19.78
C SER A 93 -0.43 -11.25 -18.25
N GLN A 94 -1.62 -11.38 -17.69
CA GLN A 94 -1.82 -11.40 -16.22
C GLN A 94 -0.87 -12.36 -15.48
N SER A 95 -0.52 -13.48 -16.11
CA SER A 95 0.50 -14.43 -15.62
C SER A 95 1.90 -13.82 -15.47
N SER A 96 2.34 -12.99 -16.43
CA SER A 96 3.66 -12.35 -16.42
C SER A 96 3.77 -11.29 -15.34
N LEU A 97 2.72 -10.51 -15.10
CA LEU A 97 2.72 -9.50 -14.04
C LEU A 97 2.76 -10.17 -12.66
N GLN A 98 1.97 -11.23 -12.46
CA GLN A 98 1.98 -11.99 -11.23
C GLN A 98 3.39 -12.54 -10.94
N THR A 99 4.01 -13.23 -11.88
CA THR A 99 5.38 -13.76 -11.70
C THR A 99 6.39 -12.66 -11.35
N GLN A 100 6.31 -11.49 -11.99
CA GLN A 100 7.21 -10.37 -11.66
C GLN A 100 7.04 -9.85 -10.23
N ILE A 101 5.80 -9.80 -9.73
CA ILE A 101 5.50 -9.40 -8.34
C ILE A 101 6.00 -10.47 -7.36
N GLU A 102 5.80 -11.75 -7.68
CA GLU A 102 6.29 -12.88 -6.88
C GLU A 102 7.82 -12.89 -6.79
N ASP A 103 8.50 -12.69 -7.92
CA ASP A 103 9.96 -12.59 -7.99
C ASP A 103 10.47 -11.38 -7.21
N PHE A 104 9.79 -10.24 -7.28
CA PHE A 104 10.12 -9.05 -6.49
C PHE A 104 9.99 -9.32 -4.97
N LEU A 105 8.89 -9.92 -4.53
CA LEU A 105 8.65 -10.16 -3.11
C LEU A 105 9.53 -11.26 -2.52
N SER A 106 10.02 -12.18 -3.34
CA SER A 106 10.89 -13.29 -2.93
C SER A 106 12.35 -12.87 -2.70
N ARG A 107 12.72 -11.61 -2.98
CA ARG A 107 14.08 -11.12 -2.77
C ARG A 107 14.39 -10.97 -1.28
N ASP A 108 15.64 -11.26 -0.93
CA ASP A 108 16.13 -11.26 0.46
C ASP A 108 16.09 -9.89 1.16
N ASP A 109 16.11 -8.80 0.42
CA ASP A 109 16.01 -7.43 0.92
C ASP A 109 14.55 -6.97 1.10
N ILE A 110 13.60 -7.70 0.52
CA ILE A 110 12.16 -7.42 0.59
C ILE A 110 11.49 -8.32 1.63
N SER A 111 11.86 -9.60 1.68
CA SER A 111 11.31 -10.57 2.62
C SER A 111 12.38 -11.53 3.14
N LYS A 112 12.12 -12.13 4.31
CA LYS A 112 13.00 -13.09 4.98
C LYS A 112 12.25 -14.37 5.33
N LEU A 113 12.88 -15.51 5.13
CA LEU A 113 12.31 -16.80 5.56
C LEU A 113 12.05 -16.81 7.07
N CYS A 114 10.92 -17.40 7.45
CA CYS A 114 10.60 -17.66 8.84
C CYS A 114 11.67 -18.62 9.43
N PRO A 115 12.29 -18.28 10.57
CA PRO A 115 13.28 -19.16 11.21
C PRO A 115 12.70 -20.54 11.56
N ASP A 116 11.40 -20.60 11.82
CA ASP A 116 10.68 -21.83 12.12
C ASP A 116 10.32 -22.57 10.83
N LYS A 117 11.11 -23.59 10.49
CA LYS A 117 10.95 -24.41 9.27
C LYS A 117 9.67 -25.23 9.25
N HIS A 118 9.02 -25.43 10.39
CA HIS A 118 7.75 -26.16 10.47
C HIS A 118 6.56 -25.32 10.04
N LYS A 119 6.73 -23.98 9.96
CA LYS A 119 5.69 -23.09 9.47
C LYS A 119 5.67 -23.06 7.95
N GLN A 120 4.69 -23.75 7.38
CA GLN A 120 4.46 -23.81 5.94
C GLN A 120 3.00 -23.43 5.62
N ILE A 121 2.81 -22.83 4.45
CA ILE A 121 1.51 -22.47 3.87
C ILE A 121 1.54 -22.95 2.42
N ASP A 122 0.55 -23.75 2.03
CA ASP A 122 0.43 -24.29 0.67
C ASP A 122 1.70 -25.05 0.20
N GLY A 123 2.43 -25.68 1.13
CA GLY A 123 3.69 -26.38 0.84
C GLY A 123 4.92 -25.47 0.74
N HIS A 124 4.77 -24.15 0.90
CA HIS A 124 5.85 -23.18 0.91
C HIS A 124 6.20 -22.75 2.33
N GLN A 125 7.50 -22.60 2.63
CA GLN A 125 7.94 -22.01 3.89
C GLN A 125 7.51 -20.55 3.95
N ILE A 126 6.98 -20.12 5.11
CA ILE A 126 6.53 -18.74 5.30
C ILE A 126 7.72 -17.77 5.15
N GLN A 127 7.50 -16.68 4.42
CA GLN A 127 8.40 -15.54 4.35
C GLN A 127 7.73 -14.32 5.00
N TYR A 128 8.51 -13.55 5.74
CA TYR A 128 8.09 -12.31 6.37
C TYR A 128 8.62 -11.11 5.59
N ARG A 129 7.71 -10.28 5.10
CA ARG A 129 8.09 -9.01 4.47
C ARG A 129 8.67 -8.03 5.49
N LEU A 130 9.72 -7.32 5.07
CA LEU A 130 10.43 -6.36 5.92
C LEU A 130 9.73 -4.99 5.97
N ASN A 131 8.95 -4.67 4.94
CA ASN A 131 8.23 -3.40 4.83
C ASN A 131 6.72 -3.60 4.63
N HIS A 132 5.98 -2.50 4.72
CA HIS A 132 4.55 -2.47 4.42
C HIS A 132 4.29 -2.56 2.91
N LEU A 133 3.17 -3.17 2.50
CA LEU A 133 2.85 -3.38 1.08
C LEU A 133 2.76 -2.09 0.28
N ASN A 134 2.36 -0.97 0.88
CA ASN A 134 2.32 0.33 0.21
C ASN A 134 3.73 0.83 -0.17
N ILE A 135 4.72 0.64 0.71
CA ILE A 135 6.12 0.99 0.44
C ILE A 135 6.67 0.05 -0.62
N LEU A 136 6.40 -1.25 -0.49
CA LEU A 136 6.85 -2.26 -1.45
C LEU A 136 6.23 -2.07 -2.83
N HIS A 137 4.97 -1.62 -2.90
CA HIS A 137 4.30 -1.26 -4.15
C HIS A 137 4.99 -0.10 -4.84
N GLN A 138 5.25 1.00 -4.13
CA GLN A 138 6.00 2.14 -4.68
C GLN A 138 7.41 1.74 -5.15
N GLN A 139 8.09 0.89 -4.38
CA GLN A 139 9.40 0.39 -4.75
C GLN A 139 9.33 -0.48 -6.02
N PHE A 140 8.33 -1.35 -6.13
CA PHE A 140 8.11 -2.16 -7.32
C PHE A 140 7.87 -1.30 -8.56
N GLU A 141 7.01 -0.28 -8.47
CA GLU A 141 6.73 0.64 -9.59
C GLU A 141 8.00 1.35 -10.07
N LEU A 142 8.83 1.82 -9.14
CA LEU A 142 10.08 2.50 -9.46
C LEU A 142 11.10 1.58 -10.13
N GLU A 143 11.21 0.32 -9.68
CA GLU A 143 12.22 -0.62 -10.18
C GLU A 143 11.82 -1.32 -11.49
N SER A 144 10.56 -1.72 -11.59
CA SER A 144 10.03 -2.43 -12.76
C SER A 144 9.62 -1.47 -13.88
N ASN A 145 9.40 -0.19 -13.55
CA ASN A 145 8.84 0.82 -14.43
C ASN A 145 7.45 0.39 -14.99
N ILE A 146 6.68 -0.35 -14.19
CA ILE A 146 5.32 -0.76 -14.49
C ILE A 146 4.38 0.00 -13.55
N ASP A 147 3.51 0.81 -14.13
CA ASP A 147 2.43 1.49 -13.41
C ASP A 147 1.30 0.50 -13.12
N ILE A 148 1.04 0.23 -11.84
CA ILE A 148 0.02 -0.73 -11.41
C ILE A 148 -0.77 -0.20 -10.22
N ASP A 149 -2.08 -0.43 -10.20
CA ASP A 149 -2.87 -0.08 -9.03
C ASP A 149 -2.44 -0.90 -7.79
N TYR A 150 -2.38 -0.24 -6.64
CA TYR A 150 -2.11 -0.90 -5.34
C TYR A 150 -3.04 -2.10 -5.09
N VAL A 151 -4.31 -2.02 -5.50
CA VAL A 151 -5.27 -3.12 -5.35
C VAL A 151 -4.85 -4.34 -6.19
N THR A 152 -4.32 -4.12 -7.39
CA THR A 152 -3.83 -5.19 -8.26
C THR A 152 -2.55 -5.78 -7.70
N PHE A 153 -1.61 -4.94 -7.24
CA PHE A 153 -0.38 -5.39 -6.59
C PHE A 153 -0.68 -6.30 -5.39
N THR A 154 -1.56 -5.87 -4.48
CA THR A 154 -1.91 -6.63 -3.28
C THR A 154 -2.62 -7.95 -3.56
N ARG A 155 -3.35 -8.08 -4.68
CA ARG A 155 -3.97 -9.35 -5.10
C ARG A 155 -2.95 -10.38 -5.57
N TYR A 156 -1.82 -9.94 -6.11
CA TYR A 156 -0.76 -10.81 -6.61
C TYR A 156 0.31 -11.13 -5.56
N VAL A 157 0.16 -10.65 -4.32
CA VAL A 157 1.03 -11.05 -3.20
C VAL A 157 0.74 -12.51 -2.83
N PRO A 158 1.74 -13.41 -2.84
CA PRO A 158 1.55 -14.80 -2.43
C PRO A 158 1.11 -14.97 -0.98
N SER A 159 0.30 -16.00 -0.71
CA SER A 159 -0.22 -16.35 0.62
C SER A 159 0.88 -16.65 1.65
N TYR A 160 2.00 -17.21 1.19
CA TYR A 160 3.16 -17.56 2.03
C TYR A 160 4.03 -16.35 2.38
N ILE A 161 3.83 -15.17 1.76
CA ILE A 161 4.53 -13.93 2.08
C ILE A 161 3.66 -13.06 2.98
N GLN A 162 3.98 -13.01 4.26
CA GLN A 162 3.12 -12.43 5.27
C GLN A 162 3.76 -11.24 5.98
N LYS A 163 2.91 -10.37 6.53
CA LYS A 163 3.38 -9.44 7.55
C LYS A 163 3.73 -10.27 8.79
N PRO A 164 4.91 -10.08 9.38
CA PRO A 164 5.21 -10.80 10.61
C PRO A 164 4.27 -10.30 11.72
N ASN A 165 3.62 -11.23 12.40
CA ASN A 165 2.71 -10.97 13.52
C ASN A 165 3.50 -10.89 14.82
N HIS A 166 2.95 -10.24 15.86
CA HIS A 166 3.62 -10.14 17.16
C HIS A 166 4.08 -11.51 17.71
N ASP A 167 3.27 -12.56 17.52
CA ASP A 167 3.60 -13.93 17.96
C ASP A 167 4.64 -14.64 17.07
N SER A 168 4.87 -14.13 15.86
CA SER A 168 5.93 -14.59 14.96
C SER A 168 7.31 -14.19 15.46
N TRP A 169 7.39 -13.07 16.19
CA TRP A 169 8.62 -12.48 16.73
C TRP A 169 8.90 -12.95 18.16
N ARG A 170 8.86 -14.27 18.45
CA ARG A 170 9.07 -14.82 19.82
C ARG A 170 10.38 -14.35 20.53
N SER A 171 11.24 -13.56 19.85
CA SER A 171 12.29 -12.70 20.41
C SER A 171 12.26 -11.30 19.77
N CYS A 172 12.39 -10.25 20.60
CA CYS A 172 12.37 -8.83 20.20
C CYS A 172 13.58 -8.42 19.33
N LEU A 173 13.36 -7.49 18.38
CA LEU A 173 14.40 -6.81 17.57
C LEU A 173 15.07 -5.60 18.27
N CYS A 174 14.94 -5.47 19.58
CA CYS A 174 15.63 -4.44 20.35
C CYS A 174 17.08 -4.84 20.61
N ILE A 175 18.00 -3.87 20.68
CA ILE A 175 19.42 -4.08 21.06
C ILE A 175 19.57 -4.95 22.32
N ILE A 176 18.62 -4.85 23.25
CA ILE A 176 18.57 -5.59 24.53
C ILE A 176 18.25 -7.09 24.36
N CYS A 177 17.51 -7.49 23.31
CA CYS A 177 17.26 -8.91 23.01
C CYS A 177 18.23 -9.49 21.98
N LEU A 178 18.92 -8.63 21.23
CA LEU A 178 20.04 -8.97 20.36
C LEU A 178 21.37 -9.14 21.12
N ASN A 179 21.47 -8.67 22.36
CA ASN A 179 22.70 -8.73 23.15
C ASN A 179 22.51 -9.46 24.49
N PRO A 180 22.88 -10.76 24.59
CA PRO A 180 22.67 -11.57 25.79
C PRO A 180 23.33 -11.01 27.05
N GLN A 181 24.50 -10.36 26.95
CA GLN A 181 25.20 -9.77 28.10
C GLN A 181 24.39 -8.67 28.81
N LEU A 182 23.78 -7.74 28.05
CA LEU A 182 22.87 -6.72 28.59
C LEU A 182 21.60 -7.32 29.17
N LYS A 183 21.21 -8.49 28.66
CA LYS A 183 20.10 -9.27 29.20
C LYS A 183 20.50 -9.89 30.55
N TYR A 184 21.71 -10.43 30.67
CA TYR A 184 22.23 -11.02 31.91
C TYR A 184 22.50 -9.98 33.01
N GLU A 185 23.10 -8.82 32.70
CA GLU A 185 23.36 -7.73 33.65
C GLU A 185 22.10 -7.13 34.28
N LYS A 186 20.95 -7.23 33.59
CA LYS A 186 19.64 -6.85 34.15
C LYS A 186 18.99 -7.92 35.02
N ILE A 187 19.37 -9.19 34.83
CA ILE A 187 18.73 -10.35 35.47
C ILE A 187 19.51 -10.78 36.71
N ALA A 188 20.83 -10.59 36.74
CA ALA A 188 21.64 -10.88 37.91
C ALA A 188 21.48 -9.76 38.96
N PRO A 189 20.95 -10.03 40.18
CA PRO A 189 21.00 -9.05 41.25
C PRO A 189 22.46 -8.78 41.60
N ILE A 190 22.78 -7.50 41.77
CA ILE A 190 24.06 -7.09 42.33
C ILE A 190 23.99 -7.48 43.81
N GLU A 191 24.67 -8.57 44.18
CA GLU A 191 24.93 -8.87 45.58
C GLU A 191 25.97 -7.84 46.07
N GLU A 192 25.54 -6.97 47.00
CA GLU A 192 26.41 -6.07 47.76
C GLU A 192 27.28 -6.83 48.76
#